data_AF-A0A6A9T5F1-F1
#
_entry.id   AF-A0A6A9T5F1-F1
#
_cell.length_a   1.000
_cell.length_b   1.000
_cell.length_c   1.000
_cell.angle_alpha   90.00
_cell.angle_beta   90.00
_cell.angle_gamma   90.00
#
_symmetry.space_group_name_H-M   'P 1'
#
loop_
_entity.id
_entity.type
_entity.pdbx_description
1 polymer ?
#
loop_
_entity_poly.entity_id
_entity_poly.type
_entity_poly.pdbx_seq_one_letter_code
_entity_poly.pdbx_strand_id
1 'polypeptide(L)' 'MTTLYCAECRSRFEPDDRHVWIQGEHRSVDDRNRLQDFAMCPDCWADLTENWGEPV' A
#
# COMPACT_ATOMS: atom_id res chain seq x y z
N MET A 1 -15.24 -13.70 -5.03
CA MET A 1 -13.87 -13.39 -4.58
C MET A 1 -13.73 -11.88 -4.62
N THR A 2 -13.19 -11.27 -3.58
CA THR A 2 -13.05 -9.82 -3.47
C THR A 2 -11.77 -9.42 -4.17
N THR A 3 -11.86 -8.71 -5.30
CA THR A 3 -10.69 -8.23 -6.02
C THR A 3 -9.92 -7.20 -5.20
N LEU A 4 -8.59 -7.30 -5.17
CA LEU A 4 -7.69 -6.35 -4.53
C LEU A 4 -7.00 -5.45 -5.56
N TYR A 5 -6.52 -4.30 -5.08
CA TYR A 5 -5.81 -3.31 -5.89
C TYR A 5 -4.56 -2.85 -5.17
N CYS A 6 -3.46 -2.72 -5.91
CA CYS A 6 -2.22 -2.19 -5.36
C CYS A 6 -2.41 -0.72 -4.96
N ALA A 7 -2.00 -0.36 -3.75
CA ALA A 7 -2.07 1.03 -3.27
C ALA A 7 -1.28 2.01 -4.16
N GLU A 8 -0.18 1.55 -4.77
CA GLU A 8 0.71 2.36 -5.60
C GLU A 8 0.26 2.38 -7.07
N CYS A 9 0.45 1.28 -7.80
CA CYS A 9 0.21 1.23 -9.25
C CYS A 9 -1.25 0.99 -9.66
N ARG A 10 -2.17 0.79 -8.70
CA ARG A 10 -3.60 0.49 -8.92
C ARG A 10 -3.89 -0.76 -9.74
N SER A 11 -2.88 -1.58 -10.01
CA SER A 11 -3.04 -2.87 -10.70
C SER A 11 -3.90 -3.81 -9.88
N ARG A 12 -4.74 -4.58 -10.59
CA ARG A 12 -5.69 -5.55 -10.04
C ARG A 12 -4.99 -6.88 -9.76
N PHE A 13 -5.28 -7.49 -8.61
CA PHE A 13 -4.85 -8.87 -8.31
C PHE A 13 -5.91 -9.60 -7.48
N GLU A 14 -5.88 -10.94 -7.55
CA GLU A 14 -6.75 -11.78 -6.74
C GLU A 14 -6.15 -11.94 -5.33
N PRO A 15 -6.97 -12.21 -4.29
CA PRO A 15 -6.47 -12.34 -2.90
C PRO A 15 -5.49 -13.49 -2.66
N ASP A 16 -5.46 -14.49 -3.54
CA ASP A 16 -4.52 -15.61 -3.51
C ASP A 16 -3.21 -15.31 -4.24
N ASP A 17 -3.16 -14.25 -5.05
CA ASP A 17 -1.92 -13.77 -5.63
C ASP A 17 -0.98 -13.24 -4.54
N ARG A 18 0.34 -13.28 -4.82
CA ARG A 18 1.32 -12.71 -3.89
C ARG A 18 1.09 -11.21 -3.74
N HIS A 19 0.88 -10.76 -2.51
CA HIS A 19 0.75 -9.36 -2.14
C HIS A 19 1.24 -9.15 -0.71
N VAL A 20 1.48 -7.89 -0.36
CA VAL A 20 1.89 -7.45 0.98
C VAL A 20 0.79 -6.54 1.54
N TRP A 21 0.40 -6.76 2.79
CA TRP A 21 -0.46 -5.83 3.52
C TRP A 21 0.41 -4.79 4.25
N ILE A 22 0.11 -3.52 4.01
CA ILE A 22 0.74 -2.39 4.67
C ILE A 22 -0.31 -1.59 5.44
N GLN A 23 0.09 -0.98 6.54
CA GLN A 23 -0.76 -0.04 7.26
C GLN A 23 -0.28 1.37 6.97
N GLY A 24 -1.15 2.17 6.35
CA GLY A 24 -0.92 3.59 6.12
C GLY A 24 -1.60 4.43 7.20
N GLU A 25 -0.90 5.45 7.69
CA GLU A 25 -1.50 6.50 8.51
C GLU A 25 -1.97 7.65 7.61
N HIS A 26 -3.27 7.90 7.58
CA HIS A 26 -3.80 9.11 6.96
C HIS A 26 -3.78 10.23 8.01
N ARG A 27 -2.83 11.15 7.87
CA ARG A 27 -2.73 12.35 8.71
C ARG A 27 -3.66 13.44 8.19
N SER A 28 -4.61 13.84 9.02
CA SER A 28 -5.47 15.01 8.79
C SER A 28 -5.12 16.09 9.82
N VAL A 29 -5.12 17.36 9.41
CA VAL A 29 -4.85 18.48 10.31
C VAL A 29 -6.01 18.71 11.30
N ASP A 30 -7.22 18.35 10.90
CA ASP A 30 -8.47 18.63 11.63
C ASP A 30 -9.10 17.41 12.32
N ASP A 31 -8.55 16.20 12.15
CA ASP A 31 -9.20 14.97 12.61
C ASP A 31 -8.22 13.99 13.29
N ARG A 32 -8.77 13.01 14.03
CA ARG A 32 -7.96 11.92 14.60
C ARG A 32 -7.30 11.13 13.48
N ASN A 33 -5.99 10.96 13.54
CA ASN A 33 -5.25 10.11 12.61
C ASN A 33 -5.95 8.75 12.48
N ARG A 34 -6.20 8.32 11.24
CA ARG A 34 -6.82 7.03 10.96
C ARG A 34 -5.79 6.12 10.34
N LEU A 35 -5.64 4.94 10.93
CA LEU A 35 -4.87 3.85 10.36
C LEU A 35 -5.79 3.09 9.40
N GLN A 36 -5.30 2.85 8.18
CA GLN A 36 -5.99 2.07 7.17
C GLN A 36 -5.02 1.06 6.55
N ASP A 37 -5.50 -0.15 6.32
CA ASP A 37 -4.71 -1.22 5.71
C ASP A 37 -4.87 -1.19 4.18
N PHE A 38 -3.77 -1.38 3.47
CA PHE A 38 -3.70 -1.40 2.01
C PHE A 38 -2.95 -2.64 1.54
N ALA A 39 -3.34 -3.17 0.38
CA ALA A 39 -2.61 -4.23 -0.27
C ALA A 39 -1.65 -3.64 -1.32
N MET A 40 -0.46 -4.21 -1.46
CA MET A 40 0.52 -3.85 -2.48
C MET A 40 1.02 -5.08 -3.23
N CYS A 41 1.34 -4.92 -4.51
CA CYS A 41 2.06 -5.96 -5.23
C CYS A 41 3.52 -6.03 -4.73
N PRO A 42 4.18 -7.20 -4.85
CA PRO A 42 5.54 -7.39 -4.36
C PRO A 42 6.56 -6.45 -5.01
N ASP A 43 6.38 -6.13 -6.29
CA ASP A 43 7.32 -5.29 -7.04
C ASP A 43 7.29 -3.84 -6.56
N CYS A 44 6.11 -3.24 -6.40
CA CYS A 44 5.99 -1.90 -5.84
C CYS A 44 6.43 -1.85 -4.38
N TRP A 45 6.24 -2.91 -3.61
CA TRP A 45 6.75 -2.96 -2.24
C TRP A 45 8.29 -3.00 -2.22
N ALA A 46 8.91 -3.81 -3.07
CA ALA A 46 10.37 -3.88 -3.17
C ALA A 46 10.97 -2.51 -3.52
N ASP A 47 10.44 -1.85 -4.56
CA ASP A 47 10.86 -0.52 -4.99
C ASP A 47 10.70 0.54 -3.88
N LEU A 48 9.55 0.54 -3.20
CA LEU A 48 9.28 1.44 -2.08
C LEU A 48 10.28 1.24 -0.93
N THR A 49 10.63 -0.02 -0.60
CA THR A 49 11.57 -0.32 0.47
C THR A 49 13.02 -0.03 0.11
N GLU A 50 13.40 -0.16 -1.16
CA GLU A 50 14.75 0.11 -1.64
C GLU A 50 15.03 1.61 -1.63
N ASN A 51 14.07 2.42 -2.07
CA ASN A 51 14.18 3.88 -2.13
C ASN A 51 13.63 4.56 -0.86
N TRP A 52 13.40 3.79 0.21
CA TRP A 52 12.75 4.31 1.42
C TRP A 52 13.60 5.37 2.11
N GLY A 53 13.18 6.63 2.01
CA GLY A 53 13.87 7.77 2.63
C GLY A 53 14.78 8.55 1.68
N GLU A 54 14.84 8.18 0.40
CA GLU A 54 15.36 9.06 -0.63
C GLU A 54 14.41 10.25 -0.83
N PRO A 55 14.91 11.49 -0.92
CA PRO A 55 14.07 12.64 -1.18
C PRO A 55 13.50 12.58 -2.61
N VAL A 56 12.18 12.68 -2.72
CA VAL A 56 11.44 12.85 -3.98
C VAL A 56 11.42 14.29 -4.47
#